data_AF-A0A512C2A1-F1
#
_entry.id   AF-A0A512C2A1-F1
#
_cell.length_a   1.000
_cell.length_b   1.000
_cell.length_c   1.000
_cell.angle_alpha   90.00
_cell.angle_beta   90.00
_cell.angle_gamma   90.00
#
_symmetry.space_group_name_H-M   'P 1'
#
loop_
_entity.id
_entity.type
_entity.pdbx_description
1 polymer ?
#
loop_
_entity_poly.entity_id
_entity_poly.type
_entity_poly.pdbx_seq_one_letter_code
_entity_poly.pdbx_strand_id
1 'polypeptide(L)'
;MGAPLTKEILEEHITRELSCWRKPPNPTPTLVALVQSKLIRPSEQKGYDSISCWSLKGRFSVSGMPVGGVCAYEEDELIRALHPGYYWRGPGTSPGVQLSLISSWPVEKVKAWAKSYLAPAGKYRIQPSDGVLRGTELSCHESDFPLPED
;
A
#
# COMPACT_ATOMS: atom_id res chain seq x y z
N MET A 1 -18.20 -9.82 19.69
CA MET A 1 -16.75 -10.07 19.74
C MET A 1 -16.28 -10.27 18.31
N GLY A 2 -15.45 -9.38 17.78
CA GLY A 2 -14.91 -9.52 16.42
C GLY A 2 -13.89 -10.65 16.34
N ALA A 3 -13.77 -11.30 15.18
CA ALA A 3 -12.71 -12.28 14.95
C ALA A 3 -11.32 -11.62 15.10
N PRO A 4 -10.31 -12.33 15.62
CA PRO A 4 -8.96 -11.78 15.70
C PRO A 4 -8.40 -11.54 14.31
N LEU A 5 -7.73 -10.40 14.12
CA LEU A 5 -6.97 -10.12 12.90
C LEU A 5 -5.83 -11.15 12.80
N THR A 6 -5.89 -12.03 11.81
CA THR A 6 -4.81 -12.97 11.50
C THR A 6 -3.93 -12.44 10.38
N LYS A 7 -2.73 -13.01 10.26
CA LYS A 7 -1.80 -12.69 9.18
C LYS A 7 -2.42 -12.98 7.81
N GLU A 8 -3.15 -14.08 7.69
CA GLU A 8 -3.77 -14.52 6.44
C GLU A 8 -4.86 -13.55 5.98
N ILE A 9 -5.70 -13.05 6.90
CA ILE A 9 -6.72 -12.03 6.59
C ILE A 9 -6.07 -10.74 6.09
N LEU A 10 -4.96 -10.33 6.71
CA LEU A 10 -4.20 -9.15 6.29
C LEU A 10 -3.58 -9.35 4.89
N GLU A 11 -2.95 -10.50 4.65
CA GLU A 11 -2.36 -10.81 3.34
C GLU A 11 -3.42 -10.85 2.23
N GLU A 12 -4.58 -11.46 2.48
CA GLU A 12 -5.70 -11.49 1.54
C GLU A 12 -6.24 -10.09 1.25
N HIS A 13 -6.42 -9.27 2.29
CA HIS A 13 -6.85 -7.89 2.14
C HIS A 13 -5.87 -7.09 1.28
N ILE A 14 -4.58 -7.14 1.60
CA ILE A 14 -3.52 -6.45 0.86
C ILE A 14 -3.49 -6.92 -0.61
N THR A 15 -3.58 -8.23 -0.85
CA THR A 15 -3.61 -8.79 -2.20
C THR A 15 -4.80 -8.24 -2.99
N ARG A 16 -5.97 -8.11 -2.37
CA ARG A 16 -7.16 -7.53 -3.00
C ARG A 16 -6.97 -6.05 -3.32
N GLU A 17 -6.48 -5.24 -2.39
CA GLU A 17 -6.27 -3.81 -2.63
C GLU A 17 -5.21 -3.57 -3.72
N LEU A 18 -4.14 -4.36 -3.74
CA LEU A 18 -3.09 -4.27 -4.77
C LEU A 18 -3.47 -4.91 -6.11
N SER A 19 -4.54 -5.71 -6.16
CA SER A 19 -5.03 -6.23 -7.44
C SER A 19 -5.54 -5.12 -8.37
N CYS A 20 -5.85 -3.93 -7.83
CA CYS A 20 -6.43 -2.81 -8.55
C CYS A 20 -7.65 -3.20 -9.38
N TRP A 21 -8.46 -4.13 -8.87
CA TRP A 21 -9.61 -4.63 -9.60
C TRP A 21 -10.80 -3.67 -9.47
N ARG A 22 -11.08 -2.94 -10.55
CA ARG A 22 -12.28 -2.09 -10.78
C ARG A 22 -12.48 -0.87 -9.88
N LYS A 23 -11.68 -0.68 -8.82
CA LYS A 23 -11.77 0.50 -7.95
C LYS A 23 -10.39 0.91 -7.41
N PRO A 24 -10.20 2.20 -7.05
CA PRO A 24 -9.04 2.66 -6.30
C PRO A 24 -8.84 1.86 -5.00
N PRO A 25 -7.59 1.77 -4.50
CA PRO A 25 -7.32 1.08 -3.25
C PRO A 25 -7.89 1.88 -2.07
N ASN A 26 -8.19 1.20 -0.96
CA ASN A 26 -8.38 1.84 0.33
C ASN A 26 -7.18 1.54 1.24
N PRO A 27 -6.22 2.47 1.41
CA PRO A 27 -5.01 2.21 2.18
C PRO A 27 -5.26 2.12 3.69
N THR A 28 -6.31 2.76 4.20
CA THR A 28 -6.50 2.96 5.64
C THR A 28 -6.61 1.65 6.43
N PRO A 29 -7.47 0.67 6.05
CA PRO A 29 -7.55 -0.60 6.76
C PRO A 29 -6.22 -1.37 6.78
N THR A 30 -5.46 -1.32 5.68
CA THR A 30 -4.12 -1.92 5.61
C THR A 30 -3.18 -1.28 6.62
N LEU A 31 -3.10 0.05 6.69
CA LEU A 31 -2.25 0.75 7.65
C LEU A 31 -2.66 0.47 9.09
N VAL A 32 -3.97 0.49 9.41
CA VAL A 32 -4.49 0.14 10.73
C VAL A 32 -4.05 -1.26 11.13
N ALA A 33 -4.22 -2.25 10.24
CA ALA A 33 -3.86 -3.64 10.50
C ALA A 33 -2.35 -3.83 10.71
N LEU A 34 -1.51 -3.12 9.95
CA LEU A 34 -0.05 -3.14 10.12
C LEU A 34 0.39 -2.52 11.46
N VAL A 35 -0.27 -1.45 11.90
CA VAL A 35 -0.02 -0.83 13.22
C VAL A 35 -0.44 -1.78 14.35
N GLN A 36 -1.64 -2.38 14.26
CA GLN A 36 -2.13 -3.35 15.25
C GLN A 36 -1.21 -4.57 15.36
N SER A 37 -0.65 -5.01 14.22
CA SER A 37 0.33 -6.09 14.13
C SER A 37 1.75 -5.67 14.54
N LYS A 38 1.95 -4.41 14.95
CA LYS A 38 3.24 -3.80 15.33
C LYS A 38 4.30 -3.88 14.22
N LEU A 39 3.88 -4.02 12.96
CA LEU A 39 4.74 -4.06 11.79
C LEU A 39 5.19 -2.66 11.36
N ILE A 40 4.39 -1.64 11.64
CA ILE A 40 4.78 -0.23 11.46
C ILE A 40 4.46 0.57 12.73
N ARG A 41 5.09 1.74 12.87
CA ARG A 41 4.72 2.72 13.88
C ARG A 41 4.35 4.04 13.19
N PRO A 42 3.20 4.66 13.50
CA PRO A 42 2.81 5.91 12.86
C PRO A 42 3.86 7.01 12.99
N SER A 43 4.52 7.12 14.15
CA SER A 43 5.58 8.11 14.38
C SER A 43 6.88 7.90 13.60
N GLU A 44 7.05 6.75 12.93
CA GLU A 44 8.24 6.45 12.10
C GLU A 44 7.95 6.66 10.60
N GLN A 45 6.84 7.34 10.30
CA GLN A 45 6.43 7.73 8.96
C GLN A 45 7.48 8.64 8.30
N LYS A 46 7.74 8.39 7.02
CA LYS A 46 8.58 9.23 6.16
C LYS A 46 7.69 9.80 5.06
N GLY A 47 7.60 11.13 5.00
CA GLY A 47 6.92 11.83 3.92
C GLY A 47 7.80 11.93 2.67
N TYR A 48 7.23 11.67 1.49
CA TYR A 48 7.85 11.88 0.19
C TYR A 48 6.78 12.22 -0.83
N ASP A 49 6.81 13.42 -1.42
CA ASP A 49 5.86 13.87 -2.44
C ASP A 49 4.37 13.65 -2.06
N SER A 50 3.97 14.18 -0.92
CA SER A 50 2.71 13.90 -0.20
C SER A 50 2.43 12.44 0.16
N ILE A 51 3.24 11.46 -0.24
CA ILE A 51 3.08 10.05 0.12
C ILE A 51 3.68 9.78 1.49
N SER A 52 3.04 8.93 2.27
CA SER A 52 3.52 8.46 3.57
C SER A 52 4.08 7.06 3.45
N CYS A 53 5.32 6.86 3.87
CA CYS A 53 6.02 5.59 3.76
C CYS A 53 6.54 5.10 5.12
N TRP A 54 6.52 3.78 5.32
CA TRP A 54 7.07 3.11 6.50
C TRP A 54 7.90 1.90 6.10
N SER A 55 9.05 1.73 6.74
CA SER A 55 9.74 0.45 6.75
C SER A 55 9.01 -0.51 7.67
N LEU A 56 8.78 -1.74 7.21
CA LEU A 56 8.17 -2.78 8.06
C LEU A 56 9.21 -3.33 9.04
N LYS A 57 8.74 -3.65 10.25
CA LYS A 57 9.52 -4.29 11.31
C LYS A 57 9.40 -5.80 11.23
N GLY A 58 10.53 -6.48 11.37
CA GLY A 58 10.58 -7.94 11.35
C GLY A 58 10.39 -8.53 9.95
N ARG A 59 10.03 -9.81 9.90
CA ARG A 59 9.80 -10.53 8.64
C ARG A 59 8.31 -10.54 8.33
N PHE A 60 7.92 -9.78 7.32
CA PHE A 60 6.57 -9.82 6.75
C PHE A 60 6.64 -10.23 5.29
N SER A 61 5.62 -10.97 4.85
CA SER A 61 5.46 -11.41 3.48
C SER A 61 3.99 -11.34 3.13
N VAL A 62 3.68 -11.24 1.84
CA VAL A 62 2.33 -11.44 1.31
C VAL A 62 2.41 -12.59 0.34
N SER A 63 1.78 -13.73 0.64
CA SER A 63 1.83 -14.94 -0.18
C SER A 63 3.27 -15.31 -0.60
N GLY A 64 4.20 -15.25 0.37
CA GLY A 64 5.63 -15.56 0.16
C GLY A 64 6.49 -14.46 -0.46
N MET A 65 5.92 -13.37 -0.98
CA MET A 65 6.69 -12.20 -1.41
C MET A 65 7.15 -11.41 -0.19
N PRO A 66 8.46 -11.20 0.05
CA PRO A 66 8.94 -10.42 1.18
C PRO A 66 8.58 -8.94 1.00
N VAL A 67 8.12 -8.32 2.08
CA VAL A 67 7.74 -6.91 2.09
C VAL A 67 8.57 -6.19 3.16
N GLY A 68 9.37 -5.23 2.71
CA GLY A 68 10.21 -4.40 3.56
C GLY A 68 9.63 -3.00 3.82
N GLY A 69 8.61 -2.60 3.06
CA GLY A 69 8.00 -1.28 3.18
C GLY A 69 6.57 -1.20 2.67
N VAL A 70 5.85 -0.20 3.16
CA VAL A 70 4.53 0.19 2.66
C VAL A 70 4.53 1.71 2.46
N CYS A 71 3.91 2.16 1.38
CA CYS A 71 3.64 3.57 1.12
C CYS A 71 2.16 3.75 0.81
N ALA A 72 1.59 4.88 1.22
CA ALA A 72 0.18 5.16 1.04
C ALA A 72 -0.11 6.66 1.01
N TYR A 73 -1.19 7.01 0.34
CA TYR A 73 -1.81 8.33 0.41
C TYR A 73 -3.33 8.20 0.31
N GLU A 74 -4.03 9.12 0.95
CA GLU A 74 -5.48 9.22 1.02
C GLU A 74 -5.88 10.66 0.67
N GLU A 75 -6.95 10.83 -0.10
CA GLU A 75 -7.46 12.15 -0.49
C GLU A 75 -8.55 12.62 0.46
N ASP A 76 -9.38 11.70 0.96
CA ASP A 76 -10.53 12.04 1.79
C ASP A 76 -10.09 12.76 3.08
N GLU A 77 -10.53 14.01 3.22
CA GLU A 77 -10.13 14.87 4.33
C GLU A 77 -10.60 14.34 5.69
N LEU A 78 -11.78 13.70 5.74
CA LEU A 78 -12.32 13.14 6.97
C LEU A 78 -11.48 11.94 7.42
N ILE A 79 -11.14 11.03 6.52
CA ILE A 79 -10.27 9.87 6.83
C ILE A 79 -8.92 10.37 7.35
N ARG A 80 -8.34 11.38 6.71
CA ARG A 80 -7.07 11.96 7.16
C ARG A 80 -7.16 12.63 8.52
N ALA A 81 -8.24 13.36 8.79
CA ALA A 81 -8.49 13.99 10.08
C ALA A 81 -8.68 12.94 11.21
N LEU A 82 -9.29 11.80 10.90
CA LEU A 82 -9.45 10.66 11.82
C LEU A 82 -8.14 9.88 12.04
N HIS A 83 -7.20 9.94 11.09
CA HIS A 83 -5.92 9.22 11.12
C HIS A 83 -4.71 10.16 10.92
N PRO A 84 -4.51 11.18 11.77
CA PRO A 84 -3.52 12.24 11.54
C PRO A 84 -2.07 11.75 11.58
N GLY A 85 -1.81 10.59 12.20
CA GLY A 85 -0.48 9.97 12.21
C GLY A 85 -0.17 9.12 10.97
N TYR A 86 -1.13 8.94 10.06
CA TYR A 86 -0.94 8.08 8.89
C TYR A 86 -0.59 8.91 7.65
N TYR A 87 -1.29 10.01 7.43
CA TYR A 87 -1.19 10.73 6.16
C TYR A 87 -0.52 12.09 6.32
N TRP A 88 0.73 12.16 5.91
CA TRP A 88 1.41 13.42 5.66
C TRP A 88 0.92 14.06 4.35
N ARG A 89 0.98 15.38 4.28
CA ARG A 89 0.76 16.14 3.05
C ARG A 89 1.90 17.13 2.86
N GLY A 90 2.59 16.99 1.75
CA GLY A 90 3.63 17.92 1.33
C GLY A 90 3.04 19.09 0.54
N PRO A 91 3.88 20.10 0.23
CA PRO A 91 3.55 21.08 -0.79
C PRO A 91 3.50 20.40 -2.17
N GLY A 92 2.56 20.80 -3.03
CA GLY A 92 2.49 20.33 -4.41
C GLY A 92 1.12 19.78 -4.81
N THR A 93 1.10 19.10 -5.97
CA THR A 93 -0.09 18.41 -6.48
C THR A 93 -0.26 17.09 -5.75
N SER A 94 -1.51 16.75 -5.49
CA SER A 94 -1.84 15.51 -4.81
C SER A 94 -1.59 14.29 -5.71
N PRO A 95 -1.03 13.19 -5.19
CA PRO A 95 -0.74 11.99 -5.98
C PRO A 95 -1.98 11.11 -6.27
N GLY A 96 -3.14 11.46 -5.71
CA GLY A 96 -4.33 10.61 -5.71
C GLY A 96 -4.25 9.48 -4.67
N VAL A 97 -5.37 8.82 -4.38
CA VAL A 97 -5.39 7.71 -3.43
C VAL A 97 -4.48 6.59 -3.94
N GLN A 98 -3.58 6.08 -3.08
CA GLN A 98 -2.69 5.00 -3.47
C GLN A 98 -2.27 4.10 -2.30
N LEU A 99 -1.90 2.87 -2.66
CA LEU A 99 -1.27 1.90 -1.79
C LEU A 99 -0.13 1.20 -2.55
N SER A 100 1.04 1.15 -1.93
CA SER A 100 2.23 0.50 -2.48
C SER A 100 2.90 -0.40 -1.45
N LEU A 101 3.45 -1.52 -1.92
CA LEU A 101 4.40 -2.33 -1.16
C LEU A 101 5.80 -2.26 -1.77
N ILE A 102 6.80 -2.23 -0.90
CA ILE A 102 8.21 -2.28 -1.29
C ILE A 102 8.76 -3.66 -0.96
N SER A 103 9.09 -4.43 -1.99
CA SER A 103 9.70 -5.74 -1.89
C SER A 103 11.22 -5.68 -2.11
N SER A 104 11.94 -6.57 -1.46
CA SER A 104 13.38 -6.79 -1.74
C SER A 104 13.62 -7.68 -2.96
N TRP A 105 12.58 -8.26 -3.55
CA TRP A 105 12.71 -9.03 -4.78
C TRP A 105 12.97 -8.13 -6.00
N PRO A 106 13.66 -8.63 -7.03
CA PRO A 106 13.81 -7.91 -8.29
C PRO A 106 12.46 -7.81 -9.03
N VAL A 107 12.32 -6.78 -9.87
CA VAL A 107 11.11 -6.45 -10.64
C VAL A 107 10.47 -7.67 -11.30
N GLU A 108 11.26 -8.47 -12.03
CA GLU A 108 10.74 -9.62 -12.77
C GLU A 108 10.13 -10.71 -11.86
N LYS A 109 10.66 -10.85 -10.65
CA LYS A 109 10.12 -11.81 -9.68
C LYS A 109 8.82 -11.30 -9.04
N VAL A 110 8.72 -9.99 -8.81
CA VAL A 110 7.46 -9.36 -8.35
C VAL A 110 6.39 -9.44 -9.44
N LYS A 111 6.75 -9.24 -10.72
CA LYS A 111 5.83 -9.45 -11.86
C LYS A 111 5.33 -10.89 -11.93
N ALA A 112 6.22 -11.87 -11.80
CA ALA A 112 5.83 -13.29 -11.78
C ALA A 112 4.89 -13.60 -10.61
N TRP A 113 5.19 -13.08 -9.41
CA TRP A 113 4.32 -13.20 -8.25
C TRP A 113 2.95 -12.55 -8.49
N ALA A 114 2.92 -11.32 -9.00
CA ALA A 114 1.68 -10.58 -9.25
C ALA A 114 0.77 -11.33 -10.24
N LYS A 115 1.35 -11.94 -11.28
CA LYS A 115 0.61 -12.78 -12.23
C LYS A 115 -0.07 -13.98 -11.55
N SER A 116 0.53 -14.55 -10.51
CA SER A 116 0.00 -15.71 -9.79
C SER A 116 -1.03 -15.35 -8.73
N TYR A 117 -0.93 -14.18 -8.10
CA TYR A 117 -1.71 -13.85 -6.89
C TYR A 117 -2.69 -12.69 -7.06
N LEU A 118 -2.47 -11.78 -8.00
CA LEU A 118 -3.35 -10.62 -8.23
C LEU A 118 -4.41 -10.90 -9.28
N ALA A 119 -5.00 -12.09 -9.27
CA ALA A 119 -6.08 -12.44 -10.17
C ALA A 119 -7.45 -12.02 -9.59
N PRO A 120 -8.35 -11.45 -10.40
CA PRO A 120 -8.13 -11.06 -11.79
C PRO A 120 -7.24 -9.81 -11.91
N ALA A 121 -6.38 -9.78 -12.94
CA ALA A 121 -5.37 -8.73 -13.07
C ALA A 121 -6.01 -7.35 -13.35
N GLY A 122 -5.84 -6.41 -12.43
CA GLY A 122 -6.19 -5.00 -12.62
C GLY A 122 -5.00 -4.16 -13.09
N LYS A 123 -5.08 -2.86 -12.85
CA LYS A 123 -4.14 -1.85 -13.36
C LYS A 123 -2.97 -1.53 -12.41
N TYR A 124 -2.49 -2.52 -11.67
CA TYR A 124 -1.35 -2.32 -10.77
C TYR A 124 -0.06 -2.02 -11.54
N ARG A 125 0.88 -1.32 -10.89
CA ARG A 125 2.19 -0.96 -11.46
C ARG A 125 3.29 -1.69 -10.70
N ILE A 126 4.36 -2.07 -11.41
CA ILE A 126 5.54 -2.72 -10.83
C ILE A 126 6.80 -2.07 -11.39
N GLN A 127 7.58 -1.43 -10.53
CA GLN A 127 8.78 -0.67 -10.92
C GLN A 127 9.82 -0.66 -9.79
N PRO A 128 11.10 -0.31 -10.06
CA PRO A 128 12.02 0.06 -8.98
C PRO A 128 11.45 1.25 -8.20
N SER A 129 11.53 1.21 -6.88
CA SER A 129 11.05 2.33 -6.05
C SER A 129 12.02 3.52 -6.17
N ASP A 130 11.48 4.67 -6.50
CA ASP A 130 12.17 5.97 -6.60
C ASP A 130 11.99 6.83 -5.33
N GLY A 131 11.20 6.36 -4.38
CA GLY A 131 10.93 7.05 -3.13
C GLY A 131 11.99 6.83 -2.03
N VAL A 132 11.58 7.08 -0.79
CA VAL A 132 12.44 7.00 0.40
C VAL A 132 12.84 5.57 0.81
N LEU A 133 12.19 4.55 0.23
CA LEU A 133 12.46 3.14 0.48
C LEU A 133 13.05 2.50 -0.78
N ARG A 134 14.09 1.68 -0.62
CA ARG A 134 14.73 0.98 -1.75
C ARG A 134 14.10 -0.39 -1.96
N GLY A 135 13.88 -0.77 -3.21
CA GLY A 135 13.37 -2.09 -3.59
C GLY A 135 12.58 -2.05 -4.89
N THR A 136 11.77 -3.08 -5.11
CA THR A 136 10.73 -3.08 -6.13
C THR A 136 9.42 -2.65 -5.50
N GLU A 137 8.79 -1.64 -6.08
CA GLU A 137 7.47 -1.18 -5.73
C GLU A 137 6.41 -1.92 -6.54
N LEU A 138 5.39 -2.45 -5.85
CA LEU A 138 4.12 -2.88 -6.41
C LEU A 138 3.05 -1.94 -5.88
N SER A 139 2.36 -1.23 -6.77
CA SER A 139 1.44 -0.18 -6.37
C SER A 139 0.09 -0.23 -7.09
N CYS A 140 -0.90 0.36 -6.43
CA CYS A 140 -2.21 0.66 -6.96
C CYS A 140 -2.50 2.15 -6.79
N HIS A 141 -2.93 2.82 -7.86
CA HIS A 141 -3.25 4.25 -7.81
C HIS A 141 -4.67 4.52 -8.32
N GLU A 142 -5.32 5.51 -7.73
CA GLU A 142 -6.60 6.03 -8.20
C GLU A 142 -6.54 6.53 -9.64
N SER A 143 -5.42 7.15 -10.04
CA SER A 143 -5.21 7.64 -11.41
C SER A 143 -5.27 6.56 -12.49
N ASP A 144 -5.20 5.28 -12.11
CA ASP A 144 -5.37 4.17 -13.05
C ASP A 144 -6.85 3.95 -13.42
N PHE A 145 -7.80 4.47 -12.66
CA PHE A 145 -9.23 4.31 -12.89
C PHE A 145 -9.80 5.48 -13.69
N PRO A 146 -10.81 5.24 -14.55
CA PRO A 146 -11.54 6.35 -15.16
C PRO A 146 -12.13 7.22 -14.06
N LEU A 147 -12.10 8.54 -14.26
CA LEU A 147 -12.81 9.46 -13.38
C LEU A 147 -14.29 9.07 -13.37
N PRO A 148 -14.99 9.19 -12.23
CA PRO A 148 -16.44 9.06 -12.22
C PRO A 148 -17.04 9.98 -13.29
N GLU A 149 -17.92 9.45 -14.13
CA GLU A 149 -18.74 10.31 -14.99
C GLU A 149 -19.66 11.11 -14.06
N ASP A 150 -19.56 12.45 -14.13
CA ASP A 150 -20.36 13.40 -13.34
C ASP A 150 -21.88 13.23 -13.53
#